data_AF-A0A7J3XWL6-F1
#
_entry.id   AF-A0A7J3XWL6-F1
#
_cell.length_a   1.000
_cell.length_b   1.000
_cell.length_c   1.000
_cell.angle_alpha   90.00
_cell.angle_beta   90.00
_cell.angle_gamma   90.00
#
_symmetry.space_group_name_H-M   'P 1'
#
loop_
_entity.id
_entity.type
_entity.pdbx_description
1 polymer ?
#
loop_
_entity_poly.entity_id
_entity_poly.type
_entity_poly.pdbx_seq_one_letter_code
_entity_poly.pdbx_strand_id
1 'polypeptide(L)'
;MVDVSRAVLAAILSQMRVWMSELEAEELYRELLARFGLVGAVDECRALESAWEDPYGRREVEEFIRAWLAGRRRRRLAPAASAAYIV
;
A
#
# COMPACT_ATOMS: atom_id res chain seq x y z
N MET A 1 -0.15 -0.38 -19.77
CA MET A 1 -1.39 -0.53 -18.97
C MET A 1 -1.06 -0.42 -17.47
N VAL A 2 -0.32 0.62 -17.07
CA VAL A 2 0.16 0.84 -15.68
C VAL A 2 -0.58 2.02 -15.01
N ASP A 3 -1.29 2.84 -15.81
CA ASP A 3 -2.03 4.03 -15.36
C ASP A 3 -3.31 3.73 -14.58
N VAL A 4 -4.06 2.70 -14.95
CA VAL A 4 -5.40 2.43 -14.36
C VAL A 4 -5.29 1.91 -12.93
N SER A 5 -4.30 1.06 -12.66
CA SER A 5 -3.99 0.50 -11.34
C SER A 5 -3.62 1.57 -10.31
N ARG A 6 -2.91 2.61 -10.76
CA ARG A 6 -2.51 3.75 -9.92
C ARG A 6 -3.68 4.66 -9.60
N ALA A 7 -4.65 4.81 -10.51
CA ALA A 7 -5.80 5.68 -10.29
C ALA A 7 -6.66 5.21 -9.11
N VAL A 8 -6.92 3.90 -9.00
CA VAL A 8 -7.70 3.32 -7.89
C VAL A 8 -6.99 3.54 -6.56
N LEU A 9 -5.69 3.21 -6.48
CA LEU A 9 -4.93 3.44 -5.25
C LEU A 9 -4.85 4.93 -4.90
N ALA A 10 -4.64 5.82 -5.87
CA ALA A 10 -4.61 7.26 -5.64
C ALA A 10 -5.95 7.78 -5.11
N ALA A 11 -7.08 7.26 -5.61
CA ALA A 11 -8.41 7.61 -5.12
C ALA A 11 -8.62 7.16 -3.67
N ILE A 12 -8.18 5.94 -3.32
CA ILE A 12 -8.23 5.40 -1.95
C ILE A 12 -7.38 6.27 -1.02
N LEU A 13 -6.13 6.55 -1.39
CA LEU A 13 -5.21 7.37 -0.59
C LEU A 13 -5.74 8.80 -0.38
N SER A 14 -6.35 9.39 -1.42
CA SER A 14 -6.99 10.71 -1.34
C SER A 14 -8.17 10.71 -0.36
N GLN A 15 -9.04 9.68 -0.40
CA GLN A 15 -10.14 9.51 0.56
C GLN A 15 -9.61 9.36 2.00
N MET A 16 -8.49 8.64 2.17
CA MET A 16 -7.80 8.50 3.45
C MET A 16 -6.97 9.72 3.86
N ARG A 17 -6.91 10.77 3.02
CA ARG A 17 -6.09 11.99 3.21
C ARG A 17 -4.59 11.70 3.38
N VAL A 18 -4.10 10.66 2.72
CA VAL A 18 -2.69 10.25 2.75
C VAL A 18 -1.99 10.80 1.51
N TRP A 19 -0.86 11.48 1.73
CA TRP A 19 0.02 11.98 0.68
C TRP A 19 1.33 11.20 0.74
N MET A 20 1.78 10.68 -0.39
CA MET A 20 3.03 9.94 -0.50
C MET A 20 3.63 10.12 -1.89
N SER A 21 4.93 9.86 -2.03
CA SER A 21 5.58 9.94 -3.34
C SER A 21 5.10 8.81 -4.26
N GLU A 22 5.30 8.99 -5.56
CA GLU A 22 4.95 7.99 -6.57
C GLU A 22 5.60 6.63 -6.29
N LEU A 23 6.87 6.63 -5.86
CA LEU A 23 7.60 5.42 -5.49
C LEU A 23 7.02 4.75 -4.24
N GLU A 24 6.55 5.54 -3.26
CA GLU A 24 5.88 5.01 -2.07
C GLU A 24 4.53 4.39 -2.43
N ALA A 25 3.79 5.01 -3.34
CA ALA A 25 2.52 4.50 -3.81
C ALA A 25 2.70 3.18 -4.57
N GLU A 26 3.74 3.05 -5.40
CA GLU A 26 4.06 1.78 -6.07
C GLU A 26 4.42 0.66 -5.10
N GLU A 27 5.23 0.96 -4.09
CA GLU A 27 5.62 -0.01 -3.07
C GLU A 27 4.40 -0.48 -2.27
N LEU A 28 3.56 0.45 -1.84
CA LEU A 28 2.30 0.15 -1.19
C LEU A 28 1.39 -0.70 -2.08
N TYR A 29 1.26 -0.35 -3.36
CA TYR A 29 0.43 -1.09 -4.31
C TYR A 29 0.86 -2.56 -4.40
N ARG A 30 2.16 -2.82 -4.55
CA ARG A 30 2.70 -4.18 -4.64
C ARG A 30 2.47 -4.99 -3.36
N GLU A 31 2.73 -4.39 -2.20
CA GLU A 31 2.49 -5.06 -0.92
C GLU A 31 1.01 -5.32 -0.67
N LEU A 32 0.14 -4.39 -1.10
CA LEU A 32 -1.30 -4.54 -1.02
C LEU A 32 -1.78 -5.70 -1.91
N LEU A 33 -1.36 -5.75 -3.16
CA LEU A 33 -1.68 -6.88 -4.05
C LEU A 33 -1.21 -8.21 -3.47
N ALA A 34 0.02 -8.27 -2.92
CA ALA A 34 0.55 -9.48 -2.29
C ALA A 34 -0.28 -9.89 -1.08
N ARG A 35 -0.67 -8.94 -0.22
CA ARG A 35 -1.45 -9.21 1.00
C ARG A 35 -2.85 -9.75 0.72
N PHE A 36 -3.48 -9.29 -0.35
CA PHE A 36 -4.82 -9.72 -0.77
C PHE A 36 -4.80 -10.87 -1.79
N GLY A 37 -3.61 -11.41 -2.11
CA GLY A 37 -3.47 -12.50 -3.07
C GLY A 37 -3.89 -12.11 -4.49
N LEU A 38 -3.85 -10.83 -4.81
CA LEU A 38 -4.29 -10.28 -6.09
C LEU A 38 -3.18 -10.29 -7.15
N VAL A 39 -1.96 -10.71 -6.78
CA VAL A 39 -0.82 -10.78 -7.70
C VAL A 39 -1.13 -11.74 -8.85
N GLY A 40 -1.17 -11.21 -10.07
CA GLY A 40 -1.44 -11.99 -11.28
C GLY A 40 -2.93 -12.24 -11.54
N ALA A 41 -3.84 -11.60 -10.79
CA ALA A 41 -5.24 -11.59 -11.17
C ALA A 41 -5.40 -10.89 -12.53
N VAL A 42 -6.29 -11.42 -13.38
CA VAL A 42 -6.56 -10.86 -14.73
C VAL A 42 -6.99 -9.39 -14.66
N ASP A 43 -7.57 -8.97 -13.53
CA ASP A 43 -7.99 -7.60 -13.26
C ASP A 43 -7.75 -7.22 -11.79
N GLU A 44 -6.48 -7.08 -11.41
CA GLU A 44 -6.03 -6.70 -10.06
C GLU A 44 -6.68 -5.39 -9.57
N CYS A 45 -6.97 -4.48 -10.51
CA CYS A 45 -7.55 -3.17 -10.24
C CYS A 45 -9.00 -3.30 -9.83
N ARG A 46 -9.80 -4.04 -10.62
CA ARG A 46 -11.20 -4.30 -10.31
C ARG A 46 -11.37 -5.11 -9.03
N ALA A 47 -10.47 -6.04 -8.75
CA ALA A 47 -10.50 -6.79 -7.51
C ALA A 47 -10.27 -5.88 -6.29
N LEU A 48 -9.32 -4.94 -6.39
CA LEU A 48 -9.08 -3.94 -5.35
C LEU A 48 -10.24 -2.95 -5.21
N GLU A 49 -10.79 -2.48 -6.32
CA GLU A 49 -11.96 -1.59 -6.34
C GLU A 49 -13.17 -2.27 -5.68
N SER A 50 -13.45 -3.51 -6.05
CA SER A 50 -14.53 -4.30 -5.44
C SER A 50 -14.31 -4.52 -3.94
N ALA A 51 -13.07 -4.75 -3.50
CA ALA A 51 -12.76 -4.83 -2.08
C ALA A 51 -12.96 -3.48 -1.36
N TRP A 52 -12.70 -2.35 -2.02
CA TRP A 52 -12.91 -1.01 -1.45
C TRP A 52 -14.38 -0.58 -1.40
N GLU A 53 -15.21 -1.07 -2.33
CA GLU A 53 -16.66 -0.82 -2.33
C GLU A 53 -17.38 -1.59 -1.22
N ASP A 54 -16.91 -2.79 -0.89
CA ASP A 54 -17.45 -3.60 0.21
C ASP A 54 -17.08 -3.02 1.60
N PRO A 55 -18.02 -2.89 2.56
CA PRO A 55 -17.73 -2.33 3.89
C PRO A 55 -16.69 -3.11 4.70
N TYR A 56 -16.62 -4.43 4.54
CA TYR A 56 -15.65 -5.28 5.25
C TYR A 56 -14.28 -5.19 4.56
N GLY A 57 -14.25 -5.33 3.23
CA GLY A 57 -13.04 -5.16 2.43
C GLY A 57 -12.42 -3.77 2.60
N ARG A 58 -13.23 -2.71 2.67
CA ARG A 58 -12.76 -1.36 2.96
C ARG A 58 -12.03 -1.27 4.29
N ARG A 59 -12.59 -1.87 5.36
CA ARG A 59 -11.94 -1.88 6.68
C ARG A 59 -10.60 -2.61 6.62
N GLU A 60 -10.53 -3.77 5.97
CA GLU A 60 -9.28 -4.51 5.83
C GLU A 60 -8.22 -3.73 5.04
N VAL A 61 -8.62 -3.08 3.93
CA VAL A 61 -7.73 -2.23 3.12
C VAL A 61 -7.25 -1.03 3.94
N GLU A 62 -8.14 -0.33 4.65
CA GLU A 62 -7.76 0.78 5.51
C GLU A 62 -6.80 0.36 6.63
N GLU A 63 -7.09 -0.73 7.33
CA GLU A 63 -6.25 -1.24 8.41
C GLU A 63 -4.86 -1.63 7.90
N PHE A 64 -4.80 -2.29 6.73
CA PHE A 64 -3.54 -2.62 6.08
C PHE A 64 -2.73 -1.37 5.74
N ILE A 65 -3.33 -0.38 5.07
CA ILE A 65 -2.65 0.87 4.70
C ILE A 65 -2.13 1.59 5.96
N ARG A 66 -2.94 1.66 7.02
CA ARG A 66 -2.52 2.27 8.31
C ARG A 66 -1.35 1.52 8.93
N ALA A 67 -1.40 0.18 8.97
CA ALA A 67 -0.33 -0.65 9.50
C ALA A 67 0.97 -0.50 8.70
N TRP A 68 0.86 -0.47 7.37
CA TRP A 68 1.98 -0.27 6.47
C TRP A 68 2.63 1.10 6.67
N LEU A 69 1.83 2.17 6.77
CA LEU A 69 2.32 3.53 7.08
C LEU A 69 3.01 3.61 8.45
N ALA A 70 2.46 2.94 9.47
CA ALA A 70 3.04 2.88 10.81
C ALA A 70 4.39 2.12 10.82
N GLY A 71 4.46 0.99 10.09
CA GLY A 71 5.70 0.22 9.90
C GLY A 71 6.76 1.01 9.14
N ARG A 72 6.38 1.77 8.10
CA ARG A 72 7.28 2.63 7.33
C ARG A 72 7.87 3.76 8.16
N ARG A 73 7.09 4.40 9.04
CA ARG A 73 7.63 5.40 9.99
C ARG A 73 8.75 4.80 10.84
N ARG A 74 8.59 3.56 11.31
CA ARG A 74 9.64 2.86 12.07
C ARG A 74 10.87 2.55 11.22
N ARG A 75 10.70 2.16 9.94
CA ARG A 75 11.80 1.96 8.99
C ARG A 75 12.53 3.27 8.65
N ARG A 76 11.82 4.41 8.57
CA ARG A 76 12.39 5.76 8.34
C ARG A 76 13.05 6.37 9.58
N LEU A 77 12.52 6.12 10.78
CA LEU A 77 13.11 6.49 12.07
C LEU A 77 14.22 5.52 12.53
N ALA A 78 14.52 4.50 11.73
CA ALA A 78 15.74 3.71 11.83
C ALA A 78 16.80 4.12 10.80
N PRO A 79 17.29 5.38 10.74
CA PRO A 79 18.58 5.62 10.16
C PRO A 79 19.65 5.20 11.19
N ALA A 80 20.55 4.30 10.79
CA ALA A 80 21.85 4.04 11.42
C ALA A 80 21.96 3.18 12.70
N ALA A 81 21.05 2.22 12.97
CA ALA A 81 21.31 1.16 13.97
C ALA A 81 21.82 -0.16 13.36
N SER A 82 22.29 -0.15 12.12
CA SER A 82 22.96 -1.29 11.49
C SER A 82 24.18 -0.86 10.66
N ALA A 83 24.94 0.10 11.18
CA ALA A 83 26.27 0.46 10.71
C ALA A 83 27.30 0.53 11.87
N ALA A 84 27.02 -0.18 12.98
CA ALA A 84 27.94 -0.33 14.09
C ALA A 84 27.99 -1.81 14.50
N TYR A 85 28.76 -2.59 13.73
CA TYR A 85 29.41 -3.88 14.00
C TYR A 85 29.87 -4.31 12.59
N ILE A 86 31.17 -4.33 12.25
CA ILE A 86 32.20 -5.19 12.83
C ILE A 86 33.57 -4.47 12.79
N VAL A 87 34.32 -4.70 13.86
CA VAL A 87 35.71 -4.34 14.16
C VAL A 87 36.69 -4.94 13.16
#